data_AF-A0A382FLW2-F1
#
_entry.id   AF-A0A382FLW2-F1
#
_cell.length_a   1.000
_cell.length_b   1.000
_cell.length_c   1.000
_cell.angle_alpha   90.00
_cell.angle_beta   90.00
_cell.angle_gamma   90.00
#
_symmetry.space_group_name_H-M   'P 1'
#
loop_
_entity.id
_entity.type
_entity.pdbx_description
1 polymer ?
#
loop_
_entity_poly.entity_id
_entity_poly.type
_entity_poly.pdbx_seq_one_letter_code
_entity_poly.pdbx_strand_id
1 'polypeptide(L)'
;MGSDELSERHDMMLHFSVLAFNRAPRIWVIVGSVIFLIFSTVNIASGISQETSKWQAEDAKILDTGVVYETAGSFDGWGYHPTIFFEWQIDGETHNSTSYSKKYVNFSTAGAAYHWLEDYPVGSNTTAYVNPNDHSDAVLITHTWIQMMGIGDFLYNLLCASTCLLLPLLALFTARSFEKTLPEHSHKRYKLVYDATAGQGQGGWDSSPEAMELQAMARSAWIKKNFDSLDMDEALAISQALDAQAQKFEGGSRSFSVLIDGTKEKEFEARSTTELLEIISSFDGDSELIYLEDTKEKGRQLEFSFIGDKGGDDHVSVRELLGEELIREEIVNVERNPGEIMDFVEETLRNCGTDEEDWWN
;
A
#
# COMPACT_ATOMS: atom_id res chain seq x y z
N MET A 1 20.57 -3.36 18.53
CA MET A 1 19.42 -2.48 18.28
C MET A 1 19.63 -1.46 17.16
N GLY A 2 20.87 -1.07 16.79
CA GLY A 2 21.08 -0.14 15.65
C GLY A 2 21.48 -0.78 14.31
N SER A 3 21.99 -2.03 14.30
CA SER A 3 22.37 -2.75 13.08
C SER A 3 21.17 -3.28 12.32
N ASP A 4 20.23 -3.89 13.05
CA ASP A 4 19.13 -4.66 12.45
C ASP A 4 18.10 -3.72 11.79
N GLU A 5 17.79 -2.60 12.44
CA GLU A 5 16.92 -1.54 11.88
C GLU A 5 17.55 -0.82 10.67
N LEU A 6 18.89 -0.78 10.60
CA LEU A 6 19.59 -0.27 9.43
C LEU A 6 19.54 -1.27 8.27
N SER A 7 19.63 -2.57 8.52
CA SER A 7 19.51 -3.60 7.49
C SER A 7 18.13 -3.57 6.84
N GLU A 8 17.06 -3.68 7.64
CA GLU A 8 15.66 -3.68 7.15
C GLU A 8 15.35 -2.45 6.27
N ARG A 9 15.90 -1.29 6.65
CA ARG A 9 15.74 -0.06 5.87
C ARG A 9 16.37 -0.19 4.48
N HIS A 10 17.57 -0.75 4.39
CA HIS A 10 18.25 -0.92 3.11
C HIS A 10 17.58 -1.98 2.24
N ASP A 11 17.05 -3.06 2.82
CA ASP A 11 16.31 -4.11 2.10
C ASP A 11 15.04 -3.54 1.47
N MET A 12 14.29 -2.75 2.25
CA MET A 12 13.18 -1.96 1.71
C MET A 12 13.65 -1.05 0.57
N MET A 13 14.78 -0.35 0.70
CA MET A 13 15.29 0.50 -0.39
C MET A 13 15.61 -0.31 -1.65
N LEU A 14 16.16 -1.52 -1.52
CA LEU A 14 16.46 -2.41 -2.65
C LEU A 14 15.19 -2.81 -3.41
N HIS A 15 14.08 -3.11 -2.72
CA HIS A 15 12.80 -3.34 -3.40
C HIS A 15 12.30 -2.12 -4.17
N PHE A 16 12.51 -0.90 -3.65
CA PHE A 16 12.16 0.34 -4.36
C PHE A 16 13.11 0.68 -5.53
N SER A 17 14.21 -0.04 -5.73
CA SER A 17 15.16 0.22 -6.81
C SER A 17 14.55 0.11 -8.21
N VAL A 18 13.50 -0.71 -8.40
CA VAL A 18 12.74 -0.86 -9.66
C VAL A 18 12.06 0.43 -10.13
N LEU A 19 12.00 1.45 -9.26
CA LEU A 19 11.46 2.75 -9.58
C LEU A 19 12.53 3.76 -10.00
N ALA A 20 13.81 3.40 -9.94
CA ALA A 20 14.89 4.22 -10.44
C ALA A 20 14.73 4.46 -11.96
N PHE A 21 15.09 5.66 -12.41
CA PHE A 21 14.95 6.11 -13.81
C PHE A 21 13.51 6.15 -14.34
N ASN A 22 12.49 5.87 -13.53
CA ASN A 22 11.09 6.02 -13.91
C ASN A 22 10.53 7.42 -13.63
N ARG A 23 9.52 7.82 -14.40
CA ARG A 23 8.74 9.05 -14.16
C ARG A 23 7.77 8.91 -12.99
N ALA A 24 7.37 7.68 -12.64
CA ALA A 24 6.31 7.39 -11.69
C ALA A 24 6.51 8.04 -10.31
N PRO A 25 7.68 7.92 -9.63
CA PRO A 25 7.85 8.54 -8.30
C PRO A 25 7.63 10.05 -8.28
N ARG A 26 8.03 10.74 -9.35
CA ARG A 26 7.86 12.20 -9.49
C ARG A 26 6.39 12.56 -9.70
N ILE A 27 5.70 11.80 -10.54
CA ILE A 27 4.27 11.98 -10.77
C ILE A 27 3.49 11.72 -9.48
N TRP A 28 3.81 10.66 -8.74
CA TRP A 28 3.17 10.34 -7.46
C TRP A 28 3.36 11.45 -6.43
N VAL A 29 4.54 12.08 -6.34
CA VAL A 29 4.74 13.22 -5.44
C VAL A 29 3.87 14.41 -5.84
N ILE A 30 3.75 14.70 -7.14
CA ILE A 30 2.89 15.79 -7.63
C ILE A 30 1.43 15.51 -7.30
N VAL A 31 0.93 14.32 -7.69
CA VAL A 31 -0.46 13.90 -7.45
C VAL A 31 -0.77 13.86 -5.96
N GLY A 32 0.12 13.23 -5.18
CA GLY A 32 0.02 13.17 -3.72
C GLY A 32 -0.02 14.54 -3.07
N SER A 33 0.80 15.49 -3.54
CA SER A 33 0.77 16.88 -3.06
C SER A 33 -0.53 17.59 -3.39
N VAL A 34 -1.08 17.39 -4.59
CA VAL A 34 -2.36 17.98 -4.97
C VAL A 34 -3.50 17.43 -4.10
N ILE A 35 -3.54 16.11 -3.91
CA ILE A 35 -4.55 15.46 -3.05
C ILE A 35 -4.43 15.96 -1.61
N PHE A 36 -3.21 16.01 -1.06
CA PHE A 36 -2.94 16.53 0.28
C PHE A 36 -3.45 17.96 0.46
N LEU A 37 -3.18 18.84 -0.51
CA LEU A 37 -3.60 20.23 -0.47
C LEU A 37 -5.12 20.36 -0.58
N ILE A 38 -5.77 19.64 -1.50
CA ILE A 38 -7.24 19.67 -1.64
C ILE A 38 -7.88 19.18 -0.34
N PHE A 39 -7.44 18.04 0.18
CA PHE A 39 -8.01 17.48 1.40
C PHE A 39 -7.82 18.41 2.60
N SER A 40 -6.61 18.96 2.78
CA SER A 40 -6.33 19.89 3.87
C SER A 40 -7.15 21.18 3.77
N THR A 41 -7.27 21.75 2.57
CA THR A 41 -8.04 23.00 2.35
C THR A 41 -9.53 22.79 2.54
N VAL A 42 -10.10 21.69 2.07
CA VAL A 42 -11.52 21.35 2.28
C VAL A 42 -11.83 21.16 3.75
N ASN A 43 -10.98 20.45 4.50
CA ASN A 43 -11.15 20.28 5.94
C ASN A 43 -11.07 21.61 6.68
N ILE A 44 -10.08 22.45 6.35
CA ILE A 44 -9.93 23.80 6.94
C ILE A 44 -11.15 24.67 6.62
N ALA A 45 -11.58 24.71 5.36
CA ALA A 45 -12.73 25.48 4.94
C ALA A 45 -14.02 25.01 5.64
N SER A 46 -14.21 23.70 5.79
CA SER A 46 -15.33 23.13 6.55
C SER A 46 -15.31 23.60 8.00
N GLY A 47 -14.17 23.52 8.69
CA GLY A 47 -14.04 24.01 10.07
C GLY A 47 -14.28 25.51 10.22
N ILE A 48 -13.79 26.32 9.27
CA ILE A 48 -14.04 27.77 9.24
C ILE A 48 -15.53 28.06 9.02
N SER A 49 -16.20 27.33 8.13
CA SER A 49 -17.63 27.54 7.85
C SER A 49 -18.53 27.30 9.06
N GLN A 50 -18.06 26.49 10.02
CA GLN A 50 -18.76 26.18 11.26
C GLN A 50 -18.27 27.02 12.46
N GLU A 51 -17.35 27.98 12.25
CA GLU A 51 -16.84 28.85 13.31
C GLU A 51 -17.94 29.81 13.80
N THR A 52 -18.22 29.76 15.10
CA THR A 52 -19.20 30.64 15.76
C THR A 52 -18.56 31.64 16.73
N SER A 53 -17.23 31.57 16.91
CA SER A 53 -16.46 32.44 17.83
C SER A 53 -16.54 33.95 17.53
N LYS A 54 -16.94 34.32 16.30
CA LYS A 54 -17.03 35.70 15.82
C LYS A 54 -18.47 36.18 15.60
N TRP A 55 -19.45 35.36 15.99
CA TRP A 55 -20.87 35.70 15.86
C TRP A 55 -21.24 36.81 16.84
N GLN A 56 -22.24 37.63 16.47
CA GLN A 56 -22.62 38.81 17.24
C GLN A 56 -23.38 38.40 18.51
N ALA A 57 -22.97 38.95 19.65
CA ALA A 57 -23.62 38.66 20.93
C ALA A 57 -24.91 39.49 21.10
N GLU A 58 -26.01 38.81 21.42
CA GLU A 58 -27.33 39.39 21.67
C GLU A 58 -27.94 38.81 22.95
N ASP A 59 -28.78 39.61 23.60
CA ASP A 59 -29.53 39.15 24.76
C ASP A 59 -30.59 38.11 24.34
N ALA A 60 -30.63 36.99 25.04
CA ALA A 60 -31.53 35.89 24.77
C ALA A 60 -32.19 35.37 26.05
N LYS A 61 -33.28 34.61 25.89
CA LYS A 61 -34.02 34.00 26.99
C LYS A 61 -34.26 32.53 26.75
N ILE A 62 -34.03 31.71 27.77
CA ILE A 62 -34.29 30.27 27.71
C ILE A 62 -35.78 30.02 27.93
N LEU A 63 -36.41 29.33 26.98
CA LEU A 63 -37.83 29.03 26.97
C LEU A 63 -38.13 27.62 27.47
N ASP A 64 -37.29 26.65 27.10
CA ASP A 64 -37.45 25.26 27.50
C ASP A 64 -36.11 24.53 27.48
N THR A 65 -35.98 23.47 28.30
CA THR A 65 -34.82 22.57 28.28
C THR A 65 -35.26 21.12 28.42
N GLY A 66 -34.48 20.21 27.84
CA GLY A 66 -34.81 18.79 27.83
C GLY A 66 -33.62 17.91 27.53
N VAL A 67 -33.82 16.60 27.58
CA VAL A 67 -32.81 15.61 27.22
C VAL A 67 -33.43 14.62 26.25
N VAL A 68 -32.79 14.43 25.10
CA VAL A 68 -33.15 13.42 24.11
C VAL A 68 -32.14 12.29 24.17
N TYR A 69 -32.63 11.05 24.16
CA TYR A 69 -31.78 9.88 24.01
C TYR A 69 -31.81 9.42 22.56
N GLU A 70 -30.65 9.40 21.91
CA GLU A 70 -30.53 8.92 20.54
C GLU A 70 -29.91 7.52 20.50
N THR A 71 -30.69 6.57 19.97
CA THR A 71 -30.22 5.23 19.64
C THR A 71 -29.74 5.21 18.19
N ALA A 72 -28.44 5.02 17.98
CA ALA A 72 -27.80 4.57 16.73
C ALA A 72 -28.46 5.03 15.41
N GLY A 73 -27.96 6.13 14.85
CA GLY A 73 -28.35 6.57 13.50
C GLY A 73 -27.85 7.95 13.10
N SER A 74 -27.50 8.80 14.07
CA SER A 74 -26.91 10.12 13.86
C SER A 74 -25.37 10.07 13.94
N PHE A 75 -24.72 11.02 13.27
CA PHE A 75 -23.26 11.18 13.25
C PHE A 75 -22.68 11.50 14.66
N ASP A 76 -23.53 11.86 15.62
CA ASP A 76 -23.16 12.42 16.94
C ASP A 76 -23.04 11.37 18.07
N GLY A 77 -23.20 10.09 17.72
CA GLY A 77 -22.96 8.95 18.62
C GLY A 77 -24.15 8.56 19.49
N TRP A 78 -23.99 7.50 20.28
CA TRP A 78 -25.04 7.00 21.17
C TRP A 78 -24.98 7.79 22.48
N GLY A 79 -26.12 8.26 22.98
CA GLY A 79 -26.16 8.83 24.33
C GLY A 79 -27.28 9.83 24.56
N TYR A 80 -27.12 10.58 25.64
CA TYR A 80 -28.07 11.58 26.11
C TYR A 80 -27.62 12.98 25.70
N HIS A 81 -28.43 13.62 24.87
CA HIS A 81 -28.18 14.93 24.29
C HIS A 81 -29.10 15.96 24.96
N PRO A 82 -28.54 16.98 25.64
CA PRO A 82 -29.29 18.13 26.08
C PRO A 82 -29.92 18.88 24.90
N THR A 83 -31.12 19.42 25.10
CA THR A 83 -31.80 20.32 24.18
C THR A 83 -32.15 21.61 24.92
N ILE A 84 -31.88 22.75 24.30
CA ILE A 84 -32.21 24.07 24.86
C ILE A 84 -32.98 24.84 23.79
N PHE A 85 -34.22 25.22 24.10
CA PHE A 85 -35.02 26.12 23.27
C PHE A 85 -34.90 27.55 23.83
N PHE A 86 -34.47 28.48 23.00
CA PHE A 86 -34.25 29.86 23.41
C PHE A 86 -34.75 30.84 22.33
N GLU A 87 -35.05 32.06 22.76
CA GLU A 87 -35.45 33.17 21.89
C GLU A 87 -34.50 34.36 22.05
N TRP A 88 -34.35 35.14 20.97
CA TRP A 88 -33.62 36.41 20.96
C TRP A 88 -34.36 37.41 20.06
N GLN A 89 -34.00 38.70 20.17
CA GLN A 89 -34.61 39.76 19.38
C GLN A 89 -33.56 40.53 18.60
N ILE A 90 -33.82 40.77 17.31
CA ILE A 90 -33.02 41.63 16.44
C ILE A 90 -33.97 42.58 15.73
N ASP A 91 -33.69 43.88 15.80
CA ASP A 91 -34.48 44.92 15.13
C ASP A 91 -35.99 44.88 15.43
N GLY A 92 -36.38 44.33 16.59
CA GLY A 92 -37.78 44.17 17.00
C GLY A 92 -38.47 42.89 16.50
N GLU A 93 -37.77 42.04 15.74
CA GLU A 93 -38.23 40.71 15.34
C GLU A 93 -37.76 39.66 16.35
N THR A 94 -38.67 38.78 16.77
CA THR A 94 -38.35 37.65 17.67
C THR A 94 -37.97 36.42 16.85
N HIS A 95 -36.79 35.88 17.12
CA HIS A 95 -36.30 34.62 16.57
C HIS A 95 -36.16 33.58 17.68
N ASN A 96 -36.16 32.30 17.31
CA ASN A 96 -35.96 31.20 18.25
C ASN A 96 -35.23 30.02 17.60
N SER A 97 -34.58 29.20 18.41
CA SER A 97 -33.79 28.05 17.95
C SER A 97 -33.63 27.01 19.05
N THR A 98 -33.40 25.77 18.64
CA THR A 98 -32.92 24.68 19.51
C THR A 98 -31.44 24.37 19.33
N SER A 99 -30.79 25.01 18.35
CA SER A 99 -29.39 24.77 17.97
C SER A 99 -28.43 25.53 18.90
N TYR A 100 -28.39 25.16 20.19
CA TYR A 100 -27.57 25.87 21.19
C TYR A 100 -26.04 25.76 20.97
N SER A 101 -25.57 24.85 20.13
CA SER A 101 -24.15 24.67 19.77
C SER A 101 -24.04 23.98 18.41
N LYS A 102 -23.02 24.31 17.60
CA LYS A 102 -22.70 23.54 16.39
C LYS A 102 -22.04 22.19 16.68
N LYS A 103 -21.58 21.99 17.92
CA LYS A 103 -21.04 20.71 18.41
C LYS A 103 -21.86 20.28 19.62
N TYR A 104 -22.68 19.25 19.45
CA TYR A 104 -23.53 18.75 20.52
C TYR A 104 -22.70 18.14 21.65
N VAL A 105 -23.14 18.38 22.88
CA VAL A 105 -22.61 17.65 24.04
C VAL A 105 -23.36 16.33 24.16
N ASN A 106 -22.62 15.26 24.42
CA ASN A 106 -23.15 13.91 24.59
C ASN A 106 -22.71 13.38 25.96
N PHE A 107 -23.65 12.80 26.69
CA PHE A 107 -23.41 12.15 27.98
C PHE A 107 -23.82 10.68 27.95
N SER A 108 -23.06 9.83 28.64
CA SER A 108 -23.41 8.41 28.80
C SER A 108 -24.64 8.16 29.67
N THR A 109 -25.08 9.15 30.47
CA THR A 109 -26.23 9.01 31.38
C THR A 109 -27.15 10.24 31.32
N ALA A 110 -28.46 10.01 31.48
CA ALA A 110 -29.45 11.09 31.54
C ALA A 110 -29.16 12.07 32.68
N GLY A 111 -28.75 11.57 33.85
CA GLY A 111 -28.46 12.41 35.01
C GLY A 111 -27.31 13.39 34.76
N ALA A 112 -26.26 12.99 34.04
CA ALA A 112 -25.18 13.88 33.66
C ALA A 112 -25.63 14.96 32.66
N ALA A 113 -26.50 14.61 31.71
CA ALA A 113 -27.10 15.57 30.79
C ALA A 113 -27.99 16.59 31.53
N TYR A 114 -28.82 16.14 32.48
CA TYR A 114 -29.63 17.04 33.31
C TYR A 114 -28.77 17.94 34.21
N HIS A 115 -27.72 17.42 34.83
CA HIS A 115 -26.79 18.22 35.62
C HIS A 115 -26.11 19.29 34.77
N TRP A 116 -25.74 18.98 33.52
CA TRP A 116 -25.20 19.97 32.60
C TRP A 116 -26.20 21.08 32.23
N LEU A 117 -27.49 20.76 32.17
CA LEU A 117 -28.57 21.73 31.92
C LEU A 117 -28.86 22.65 33.12
N GLU A 118 -28.33 22.37 34.32
CA GLU A 118 -28.49 23.26 35.49
C GLU A 118 -27.91 24.66 35.25
N ASP A 119 -26.92 24.78 34.36
CA ASP A 119 -26.34 26.06 33.92
C ASP A 119 -27.29 26.86 33.00
N TYR A 120 -28.37 26.25 32.52
CA TYR A 120 -29.32 26.81 31.55
C TYR A 120 -30.78 26.74 32.05
N PRO A 121 -31.13 27.37 33.18
CA PRO A 121 -32.47 27.26 33.75
C PRO A 121 -33.54 27.96 32.90
N VAL A 122 -34.71 27.33 32.77
CA VAL A 122 -35.85 27.90 32.04
C VAL A 122 -36.28 29.24 32.62
N GLY A 123 -36.52 30.22 31.74
CA GLY A 123 -36.90 31.58 32.09
C GLY A 123 -35.74 32.51 32.41
N SER A 124 -34.50 32.02 32.47
CA SER A 124 -33.32 32.86 32.67
C SER A 124 -32.88 33.59 31.39
N ASN A 125 -32.15 34.68 31.59
CA ASN A 125 -31.49 35.42 30.52
C ASN A 125 -30.10 34.83 30.27
N THR A 126 -29.71 34.81 29.00
CA THR A 126 -28.41 34.33 28.53
C THR A 126 -27.95 35.18 27.34
N THR A 127 -26.78 34.87 26.80
CA THR A 127 -26.26 35.49 25.58
C THR A 127 -26.37 34.50 24.44
N ALA A 128 -27.10 34.87 23.39
CA ALA A 128 -27.06 34.17 22.12
C ALA A 128 -26.02 34.83 21.22
N TYR A 129 -25.29 34.02 20.46
CA TYR A 129 -24.39 34.46 19.43
C TYR A 129 -25.09 34.22 18.10
N VAL A 130 -25.31 35.27 17.32
CA VAL A 130 -26.14 35.26 16.11
C VAL A 130 -25.25 35.29 14.87
N ASN A 131 -25.60 34.46 13.88
CA ASN A 131 -24.93 34.41 12.60
C ASN A 131 -25.16 35.72 11.82
N PRO A 132 -24.11 36.50 11.49
CA PRO A 132 -24.25 37.78 10.80
C PRO A 132 -24.74 37.63 9.34
N ASN A 133 -24.64 36.44 8.75
CA ASN A 133 -25.12 36.18 7.40
C ASN A 133 -26.56 35.64 7.38
N ASP A 134 -27.08 35.17 8.51
CA ASP A 134 -28.41 34.59 8.66
C ASP A 134 -28.91 34.81 10.10
N HIS A 135 -29.67 35.88 10.32
CA HIS A 135 -30.17 36.25 11.66
C HIS A 135 -31.14 35.23 12.27
N SER A 136 -31.59 34.22 11.50
CA SER A 136 -32.41 33.13 12.02
C SER A 136 -31.60 32.02 12.69
N ASP A 137 -30.27 32.04 12.56
CA ASP A 137 -29.35 31.06 13.14
C ASP A 137 -28.56 31.68 14.29
N ALA A 138 -28.62 31.04 15.45
CA ALA A 138 -27.90 31.45 16.64
C ALA A 138 -27.50 30.25 17.48
N VAL A 139 -26.45 30.41 18.28
CA VAL A 139 -25.95 29.42 19.24
C VAL A 139 -25.76 30.08 20.61
N LEU A 140 -25.79 29.29 21.68
CA LEU A 140 -25.43 29.75 23.03
C LEU A 140 -23.95 29.46 23.34
N ILE A 141 -23.37 28.44 22.70
CA ILE A 141 -21.99 28.01 22.90
C ILE A 141 -21.20 28.24 21.62
N THR A 142 -20.17 29.07 21.70
CA THR A 142 -19.30 29.35 20.57
C THR A 142 -18.10 28.43 20.49
N HIS A 143 -17.68 28.10 19.28
CA HIS A 143 -16.45 27.36 19.01
C HIS A 143 -15.61 28.09 17.97
N THR A 144 -14.30 28.06 18.18
CA THR A 144 -13.33 28.33 17.12
C THR A 144 -13.29 27.17 16.14
N TRP A 145 -12.86 27.41 14.90
CA TRP A 145 -12.71 26.35 13.91
C TRP A 145 -11.76 25.21 14.38
N ILE A 146 -10.77 25.53 15.22
CA ILE A 146 -9.85 24.55 15.81
C ILE A 146 -10.59 23.63 16.79
N GLN A 147 -11.47 24.19 17.63
CA GLN A 147 -12.30 23.42 18.56
C GLN A 147 -13.35 22.56 17.83
N MET A 148 -13.86 23.06 16.69
CA MET A 148 -14.81 22.34 15.84
C MET A 148 -14.19 21.09 15.23
N MET A 149 -12.99 21.19 14.64
CA MET A 149 -12.28 20.02 14.12
C MET A 149 -11.98 18.99 15.21
N GLY A 150 -11.65 19.43 16.43
CA GLY A 150 -11.20 18.52 17.47
C GLY A 150 -9.81 17.92 17.19
N ILE A 151 -9.09 17.60 18.25
CA ILE A 151 -7.72 17.10 18.14
C ILE A 151 -7.67 15.72 17.46
N GLY A 152 -8.69 14.87 17.68
CA GLY A 152 -8.80 13.54 17.09
C GLY A 152 -8.90 13.56 15.56
N ASP A 153 -9.90 14.27 15.02
CA ASP A 153 -10.08 14.33 13.55
C ASP A 153 -8.94 15.09 12.88
N PHE A 154 -8.36 16.10 13.53
CA PHE A 154 -7.18 16.77 13.01
C PHE A 154 -6.00 15.81 12.86
N LEU A 155 -5.71 15.00 13.89
CA LEU A 155 -4.63 14.01 13.84
C LEU A 155 -4.92 12.89 12.83
N TYR A 156 -6.15 12.41 12.77
CA TYR A 156 -6.57 11.40 11.78
C TYR A 156 -6.42 11.92 10.35
N ASN A 157 -6.95 13.10 10.07
CA ASN A 157 -6.87 13.73 8.76
C ASN A 157 -5.41 14.03 8.38
N LEU A 158 -4.59 14.50 9.33
CA LEU A 158 -3.17 14.72 9.09
C LEU A 158 -2.44 13.42 8.79
N LEU A 159 -2.74 12.33 9.51
CA LEU A 159 -2.15 11.02 9.26
C LEU A 159 -2.54 10.49 7.88
N CYS A 160 -3.83 10.48 7.54
CA CYS A 160 -4.31 10.05 6.24
C CYS A 160 -3.77 10.90 5.10
N ALA A 161 -3.72 12.22 5.27
CA ALA A 161 -3.15 13.10 4.25
C ALA A 161 -1.63 12.89 4.14
N SER A 162 -0.94 12.60 5.25
CA SER A 162 0.50 12.35 5.24
C SER A 162 0.88 11.08 4.49
N THR A 163 0.06 10.02 4.49
CA THR A 163 0.37 8.81 3.71
C THR A 163 0.35 9.08 2.20
N CYS A 164 -0.48 10.02 1.73
CA CYS A 164 -0.49 10.49 0.34
C CYS A 164 0.81 11.20 -0.07
N LEU A 165 1.67 11.58 0.88
CA LEU A 165 2.94 12.28 0.63
C LEU A 165 4.16 11.44 1.02
N LEU A 166 4.11 10.78 2.17
CA LEU A 166 5.23 10.04 2.75
C LEU A 166 5.65 8.89 1.84
N LEU A 167 4.71 8.09 1.34
CA LEU A 167 5.03 6.96 0.45
C LEU A 167 5.60 7.44 -0.91
N PRO A 168 4.98 8.42 -1.60
CA PRO A 168 5.59 8.98 -2.81
C PRO A 168 6.96 9.63 -2.58
N LEU A 169 7.17 10.33 -1.46
CA LEU A 169 8.44 10.95 -1.12
C LEU A 169 9.51 9.90 -0.83
N LEU A 170 9.16 8.83 -0.10
CA LEU A 170 10.03 7.68 0.13
C LEU A 170 10.45 7.08 -1.21
N ALA A 171 9.49 6.73 -2.07
CA ALA A 171 9.75 6.18 -3.40
C ALA A 171 10.62 7.11 -4.27
N LEU A 172 10.41 8.43 -4.20
CA LEU A 172 11.23 9.40 -4.94
C LEU A 172 12.65 9.50 -4.37
N PHE A 173 12.80 9.47 -3.05
CA PHE A 173 14.10 9.56 -2.40
C PHE A 173 14.93 8.30 -2.64
N THR A 174 14.31 7.12 -2.53
CA THR A 174 14.96 5.84 -2.82
C THR A 174 15.35 5.75 -4.29
N ALA A 175 14.43 6.02 -5.23
CA ALA A 175 14.75 6.05 -6.66
C ALA A 175 15.91 7.00 -6.98
N ARG A 176 15.95 8.19 -6.37
CA ARG A 176 17.06 9.14 -6.52
C ARG A 176 18.37 8.65 -5.91
N SER A 177 18.33 7.82 -4.87
CA SER A 177 19.52 7.22 -4.26
C SER A 177 20.25 6.31 -5.27
N PHE A 178 19.49 5.48 -5.98
CA PHE A 178 20.00 4.64 -7.07
C PHE A 178 20.38 5.44 -8.31
N GLU A 179 19.55 6.40 -8.76
CA GLU A 179 19.90 7.25 -9.92
C GLU A 179 21.24 7.99 -9.74
N LYS A 180 21.64 8.31 -8.49
CA LYS A 180 22.92 8.96 -8.18
C LYS A 180 24.14 8.07 -8.32
N THR A 181 23.99 6.74 -8.37
CA THR A 181 25.12 5.83 -8.59
C THR A 181 25.54 5.77 -10.06
N LEU A 182 24.66 6.19 -10.98
CA LEU A 182 24.91 6.32 -12.42
C LEU A 182 24.65 7.76 -12.90
N PRO A 183 25.51 8.73 -12.53
CA PRO A 183 25.28 10.14 -12.80
C PRO A 183 25.14 10.47 -14.30
N GLU A 184 25.85 9.76 -15.18
CA GLU A 184 25.75 9.88 -16.64
C GLU A 184 24.34 9.55 -17.17
N HIS A 185 23.62 8.64 -16.52
CA HIS A 185 22.25 8.25 -16.90
C HIS A 185 21.17 8.94 -16.06
N SER A 186 21.56 9.77 -15.08
CA SER A 186 20.66 10.43 -14.15
C SER A 186 19.64 11.39 -14.79
N HIS A 187 19.77 11.73 -16.08
CA HIS A 187 18.81 12.54 -16.83
C HIS A 187 17.71 11.71 -17.53
N LYS A 188 17.88 10.39 -17.66
CA LYS A 188 16.95 9.48 -18.34
C LYS A 188 15.69 9.24 -17.49
N ARG A 189 14.52 9.24 -18.14
CA ARG A 189 13.21 9.15 -17.48
C ARG A 189 12.22 8.34 -18.29
N TYR A 190 12.07 7.06 -17.95
CA TYR A 190 11.19 6.12 -18.62
C TYR A 190 9.77 6.16 -18.07
N LYS A 191 8.83 5.71 -18.90
CA LYS A 191 7.44 5.55 -18.52
C LYS A 191 7.24 4.09 -18.10
N LEU A 192 6.50 3.86 -17.01
CA LEU A 192 6.00 2.52 -16.72
C LEU A 192 5.05 2.08 -17.84
N VAL A 193 5.24 0.85 -18.29
CA VAL A 193 4.42 0.22 -19.32
C VAL A 193 3.46 -0.72 -18.61
N TYR A 194 2.17 -0.57 -18.91
CA TYR A 194 1.17 -1.51 -18.42
C TYR A 194 1.12 -2.71 -19.35
N ASP A 195 1.26 -3.89 -18.77
CA ASP A 195 1.07 -5.17 -19.43
C ASP A 195 -0.19 -5.81 -18.85
N ALA A 196 -1.25 -5.89 -19.66
CA ALA A 196 -2.54 -6.45 -19.24
C ALA A 196 -2.51 -7.96 -18.98
N THR A 197 -1.50 -8.66 -19.51
CA THR A 197 -1.37 -10.12 -19.41
C THR A 197 -0.56 -10.58 -18.19
N ALA A 198 0.08 -9.64 -17.49
CA ALA A 198 0.86 -9.92 -16.29
C ALA A 198 0.04 -10.58 -15.17
N GLY A 199 0.67 -11.46 -14.37
CA GLY A 199 0.11 -12.00 -13.13
C GLY A 199 -1.22 -12.71 -13.34
N GLN A 200 -1.26 -13.71 -14.23
CA GLN A 200 -2.48 -14.45 -14.58
C GLN A 200 -3.63 -13.56 -15.10
N GLY A 201 -3.30 -12.48 -15.82
CA GLY A 201 -4.30 -11.57 -16.41
C GLY A 201 -4.84 -10.48 -15.47
N GLN A 202 -4.24 -10.29 -14.28
CA GLN A 202 -4.54 -9.13 -13.41
C GLN A 202 -3.90 -7.83 -13.91
N GLY A 203 -2.91 -7.98 -14.79
CA GLY A 203 -2.14 -6.90 -15.37
C GLY A 203 -1.15 -6.29 -14.38
N GLY A 204 -0.11 -5.64 -14.91
CA GLY A 204 1.04 -5.22 -14.13
C GLY A 204 1.74 -4.03 -14.76
N TRP A 205 2.49 -3.29 -13.94
CA TRP A 205 3.27 -2.15 -14.40
C TRP A 205 4.75 -2.50 -14.34
N ASP A 206 5.42 -2.38 -15.48
CA ASP A 206 6.82 -2.74 -15.61
C ASP A 206 7.62 -1.59 -16.22
N SER A 207 8.93 -1.65 -16.03
CA SER A 207 9.88 -0.74 -16.66
C SER A 207 10.14 -1.17 -18.12
N SER A 208 10.65 -0.26 -18.95
CA SER A 208 11.15 -0.66 -20.27
C SER A 208 12.47 -1.44 -20.14
N PRO A 209 12.84 -2.32 -21.09
CA PRO A 209 14.10 -3.08 -21.01
C PRO A 209 15.34 -2.23 -20.70
N GLU A 210 15.53 -1.11 -21.40
CA GLU A 210 16.63 -0.17 -21.16
C GLU A 210 16.61 0.44 -19.74
N ALA A 211 15.42 0.59 -19.14
CA ALA A 211 15.30 1.10 -17.78
C ALA A 211 15.67 0.03 -16.75
N MET A 212 15.31 -1.23 -17.02
CA MET A 212 15.60 -2.37 -16.15
C MET A 212 17.10 -2.67 -16.12
N GLU A 213 17.78 -2.58 -17.27
CA GLU A 213 19.25 -2.66 -17.32
C GLU A 213 19.91 -1.58 -16.47
N LEU A 214 19.43 -0.33 -16.57
CA LEU A 214 19.95 0.77 -15.74
C LEU A 214 19.64 0.59 -14.25
N GLN A 215 18.49 0.00 -13.91
CA GLN A 215 18.12 -0.33 -12.54
C GLN A 215 19.05 -1.40 -11.95
N ALA A 216 19.33 -2.46 -12.71
CA ALA A 216 20.29 -3.51 -12.35
C ALA A 216 21.68 -2.92 -12.12
N MET A 217 22.20 -2.15 -13.08
CA MET A 217 23.51 -1.47 -12.94
C MET A 217 23.56 -0.54 -11.72
N ALA A 218 22.49 0.24 -11.50
CA ALA A 218 22.42 1.18 -10.39
C ALA A 218 22.33 0.46 -9.03
N ARG A 219 21.58 -0.65 -8.95
CA ARG A 219 21.53 -1.55 -7.79
C ARG A 219 22.90 -2.09 -7.45
N SER A 220 23.60 -2.72 -8.40
CA SER A 220 24.93 -3.30 -8.14
C SER A 220 25.92 -2.23 -7.67
N ALA A 221 25.90 -1.04 -8.29
CA ALA A 221 26.73 0.07 -7.87
C ALA A 221 26.37 0.60 -6.47
N TRP A 222 25.08 0.60 -6.13
CA TRP A 222 24.59 1.01 -4.82
C TRP A 222 24.92 0.00 -3.73
N ILE A 223 24.75 -1.30 -3.96
CA ILE A 223 25.14 -2.38 -3.03
C ILE A 223 26.64 -2.26 -2.73
N LYS A 224 27.47 -2.15 -3.77
CA LYS A 224 28.92 -1.96 -3.63
C LYS A 224 29.28 -0.73 -2.81
N LYS A 225 28.48 0.33 -2.86
CA LYS A 225 28.71 1.56 -2.10
C LYS A 225 28.31 1.44 -0.62
N ASN A 226 27.30 0.62 -0.31
CA ASN A 226 26.73 0.49 1.03
C ASN A 226 27.00 -0.87 1.68
N PHE A 227 27.94 -1.67 1.14
CA PHE A 227 28.23 -3.04 1.58
C PHE A 227 28.56 -3.15 3.08
N ASP A 228 29.17 -2.13 3.69
CA ASP A 228 29.50 -2.10 5.12
C ASP A 228 28.26 -2.08 6.03
N SER A 229 27.08 -1.75 5.50
CA SER A 229 25.82 -1.60 6.25
C SER A 229 24.70 -2.52 5.77
N LEU A 230 25.02 -3.49 4.93
CA LEU A 230 24.07 -4.45 4.35
C LEU A 230 24.34 -5.85 4.91
N ASP A 231 23.27 -6.61 5.12
CA ASP A 231 23.39 -8.06 5.00
C ASP A 231 23.64 -8.38 3.52
N MET A 232 24.85 -8.84 3.21
CA MET A 232 25.25 -9.05 1.81
C MET A 232 24.55 -10.23 1.17
N ASP A 233 24.20 -11.27 1.94
CA ASP A 233 23.55 -12.45 1.40
C ASP A 233 22.10 -12.09 1.03
N GLU A 234 21.39 -11.40 1.92
CA GLU A 234 20.03 -10.90 1.66
C GLU A 234 20.00 -9.84 0.53
N ALA A 235 20.91 -8.88 0.55
CA ALA A 235 20.97 -7.83 -0.48
C ALA A 235 21.25 -8.39 -1.88
N LEU A 236 22.12 -9.40 -1.99
CA LEU A 236 22.40 -10.08 -3.25
C LEU A 236 21.21 -10.92 -3.71
N ALA A 237 20.54 -11.63 -2.79
CA ALA A 237 19.33 -12.38 -3.10
C ALA A 237 18.21 -11.47 -3.64
N ILE A 238 17.95 -10.33 -2.99
CA ILE A 238 16.97 -9.33 -3.47
C ILE A 238 17.39 -8.78 -4.84
N SER A 239 18.67 -8.46 -5.04
CA SER A 239 19.15 -7.96 -6.34
C SER A 239 18.94 -8.99 -7.44
N GLN A 240 19.32 -10.25 -7.21
CA GLN A 240 19.18 -11.34 -8.17
C GLN A 240 17.71 -11.58 -8.52
N ALA A 241 16.82 -11.64 -7.52
CA ALA A 241 15.38 -11.80 -7.75
C ALA A 241 14.82 -10.69 -8.64
N LEU A 242 15.20 -9.43 -8.39
CA LEU A 242 14.73 -8.29 -9.17
C LEU A 242 15.40 -8.17 -10.56
N ASP A 243 16.63 -8.64 -10.72
CA ASP A 243 17.34 -8.70 -12.01
C ASP A 243 16.74 -9.83 -12.88
N ALA A 244 16.42 -10.97 -12.27
CA ALA A 244 15.83 -12.09 -12.98
C ALA A 244 14.36 -11.88 -13.34
N GLN A 245 13.58 -11.16 -12.52
CA GLN A 245 12.27 -10.67 -12.92
C GLN A 245 12.34 -9.81 -14.20
N ALA A 246 13.49 -9.18 -14.46
CA ALA A 246 13.68 -8.41 -15.67
C ALA A 246 13.98 -9.24 -16.92
N GLN A 247 14.45 -10.48 -16.74
CA GLN A 247 14.79 -11.40 -17.82
C GLN A 247 13.56 -12.18 -18.25
N LYS A 248 12.82 -11.61 -19.21
CA LYS A 248 11.65 -12.28 -19.80
C LYS A 248 12.07 -13.35 -20.81
N PHE A 249 11.28 -14.41 -20.92
CA PHE A 249 11.42 -15.41 -21.98
C PHE A 249 11.25 -14.76 -23.36
N GLU A 250 11.91 -15.35 -24.37
CA GLU A 250 11.72 -14.93 -25.76
C GLU A 250 10.24 -15.07 -26.17
N GLY A 251 9.67 -14.02 -26.78
CA GLY A 251 8.24 -13.97 -27.11
C GLY A 251 7.35 -13.39 -25.99
N GLY A 252 7.88 -13.11 -24.80
CA GLY A 252 7.21 -12.40 -23.72
C GLY A 252 6.54 -13.30 -22.67
N SER A 253 5.97 -14.45 -23.07
CA SER A 253 5.51 -15.51 -22.18
C SER A 253 5.73 -16.89 -22.82
N ARG A 254 5.85 -17.93 -21.99
CA ARG A 254 5.89 -19.34 -22.40
C ARG A 254 4.82 -20.10 -21.63
N SER A 255 4.08 -20.96 -22.32
CA SER A 255 3.10 -21.87 -21.72
C SER A 255 3.79 -23.12 -21.21
N PHE A 256 3.40 -23.57 -20.02
CA PHE A 256 3.91 -24.77 -19.37
C PHE A 256 2.75 -25.68 -18.97
N SER A 257 2.96 -26.99 -19.05
CA SER A 257 2.09 -27.99 -18.44
C SER A 257 2.80 -28.56 -17.21
N VAL A 258 2.10 -28.66 -16.08
CA VAL A 258 2.60 -29.25 -14.84
C VAL A 258 1.71 -30.38 -14.38
N LEU A 259 2.31 -31.44 -13.87
CA LEU A 259 1.66 -32.56 -13.20
C LEU A 259 2.00 -32.50 -11.71
N ILE A 260 1.00 -32.19 -10.89
CA ILE A 260 1.12 -32.05 -9.43
C ILE A 260 0.77 -33.38 -8.78
N ASP A 261 1.65 -33.87 -7.90
CA ASP A 261 1.58 -35.15 -7.19
C ASP A 261 1.24 -36.35 -8.11
N GLY A 262 1.70 -36.29 -9.37
CA GLY A 262 1.41 -37.33 -10.37
C GLY A 262 -0.06 -37.47 -10.77
N THR A 263 -0.97 -36.59 -10.34
CA THR A 263 -2.42 -36.78 -10.51
C THR A 263 -3.16 -35.60 -11.11
N LYS A 264 -2.72 -34.36 -10.88
CA LYS A 264 -3.41 -33.16 -11.36
C LYS A 264 -2.57 -32.46 -12.41
N GLU A 265 -3.03 -32.47 -13.66
CA GLU A 265 -2.41 -31.69 -14.72
C GLU A 265 -3.00 -30.27 -14.76
N LYS A 266 -2.15 -29.26 -14.87
CA LYS A 266 -2.53 -27.86 -15.01
C LYS A 266 -1.66 -27.19 -16.07
N GLU A 267 -2.27 -26.32 -16.86
CA GLU A 267 -1.55 -25.44 -17.77
C GLU A 267 -1.49 -24.03 -17.19
N PHE A 268 -0.34 -23.37 -17.34
CA PHE A 268 -0.16 -21.97 -16.96
C PHE A 268 0.86 -21.30 -17.87
N GLU A 269 0.89 -19.98 -17.86
CA GLU A 269 1.92 -19.19 -18.54
C GLU A 269 2.83 -18.53 -17.52
N ALA A 270 4.12 -18.52 -17.82
CA ALA A 270 5.12 -17.74 -17.08
C ALA A 270 5.92 -16.88 -18.06
N ARG A 271 6.34 -15.70 -17.62
CA ARG A 271 7.07 -14.73 -18.44
C ARG A 271 8.56 -14.72 -18.15
N SER A 272 8.99 -15.24 -17.01
CA SER A 272 10.40 -15.39 -16.64
C SER A 272 10.55 -16.65 -15.79
N THR A 273 11.81 -17.05 -15.56
CA THR A 273 12.11 -18.16 -14.65
C THR A 273 11.65 -17.87 -13.22
N THR A 274 11.72 -16.62 -12.76
CA THR A 274 11.23 -16.22 -11.44
C THR A 274 9.73 -16.41 -11.31
N GLU A 275 8.95 -15.95 -12.30
CA GLU A 275 7.49 -16.12 -12.28
C GLU A 275 7.10 -17.60 -12.40
N LEU A 276 7.87 -18.39 -13.16
CA LEU A 276 7.71 -19.84 -13.20
C LEU A 276 7.86 -20.44 -11.79
N LEU A 277 8.94 -20.13 -11.07
CA LEU A 277 9.20 -20.61 -9.71
C LEU A 277 8.16 -20.13 -8.69
N GLU A 278 7.70 -18.87 -8.78
CA GLU A 278 6.62 -18.34 -7.94
C GLU A 278 5.28 -19.07 -8.17
N ILE A 279 4.97 -19.42 -9.43
CA ILE A 279 3.76 -20.17 -9.76
C ILE A 279 3.87 -21.59 -9.21
N ILE A 280 5.02 -22.24 -9.36
CA ILE A 280 5.25 -23.61 -8.86
C ILE A 280 5.11 -23.65 -7.33
N SER A 281 5.75 -22.71 -6.63
CA SER A 281 5.68 -22.64 -5.15
C SER A 281 4.28 -22.32 -4.61
N SER A 282 3.37 -21.85 -5.46
CA SER A 282 1.96 -21.63 -5.10
C SER A 282 1.10 -22.88 -5.16
N PHE A 283 1.61 -24.00 -5.68
CA PHE A 283 0.89 -25.26 -5.73
C PHE A 283 0.94 -25.98 -4.38
N ASP A 284 -0.17 -26.62 -4.03
CA ASP A 284 -0.36 -27.34 -2.76
C ASP A 284 0.05 -28.82 -2.91
N GLY A 285 1.18 -29.07 -3.58
CA GLY A 285 1.72 -30.39 -3.88
C GLY A 285 3.03 -30.65 -3.14
N ASP A 286 3.36 -31.94 -2.97
CA ASP A 286 4.67 -32.38 -2.44
C ASP A 286 5.67 -32.60 -3.59
N SER A 287 5.16 -32.77 -4.83
CA SER A 287 5.97 -32.91 -6.04
C SER A 287 5.30 -32.32 -7.28
N GLU A 288 6.06 -31.55 -8.05
CA GLU A 288 5.63 -30.90 -9.29
C GLU A 288 6.53 -31.31 -10.46
N LEU A 289 5.97 -31.99 -11.45
CA LEU A 289 6.65 -32.34 -12.70
C LEU A 289 6.20 -31.40 -13.83
N ILE A 290 7.13 -30.65 -14.39
CA ILE A 290 6.90 -29.63 -15.43
C ILE A 290 7.40 -30.15 -16.75
N TYR A 291 6.52 -30.15 -17.75
CA TYR A 291 6.87 -30.42 -19.13
C TYR A 291 7.40 -29.14 -19.76
N LEU A 292 8.65 -29.18 -20.22
CA LEU A 292 9.29 -28.04 -20.86
C LEU A 292 9.06 -28.05 -22.38
N GLU A 293 8.80 -29.23 -22.95
CA GLU A 293 8.64 -29.42 -24.40
C GLU A 293 7.25 -29.96 -24.75
N ASP A 294 6.77 -29.66 -25.96
CA ASP A 294 5.46 -30.10 -26.47
C ASP A 294 5.32 -31.63 -26.55
N THR A 295 6.44 -32.34 -26.62
CA THR A 295 6.54 -33.80 -26.60
C THR A 295 6.22 -34.40 -25.22
N LYS A 296 5.99 -33.56 -24.19
CA LYS A 296 5.59 -33.91 -22.83
C LYS A 296 6.43 -35.04 -22.22
N GLU A 297 5.82 -36.20 -22.02
CA GLU A 297 6.43 -37.40 -21.43
C GLU A 297 7.69 -37.88 -22.15
N LYS A 298 7.91 -37.48 -23.41
CA LYS A 298 9.10 -37.85 -24.19
C LYS A 298 10.15 -36.74 -24.28
N GLY A 299 9.78 -35.54 -23.87
CA GLY A 299 10.64 -34.36 -23.92
C GLY A 299 11.38 -34.13 -22.62
N ARG A 300 12.08 -32.99 -22.57
CA ARG A 300 12.75 -32.53 -21.36
C ARG A 300 11.76 -32.04 -20.31
N GLN A 301 12.00 -32.40 -19.05
CA GLN A 301 11.12 -32.16 -17.91
C GLN A 301 11.92 -31.71 -16.69
N LEU A 302 11.25 -30.96 -15.81
CA LEU A 302 11.76 -30.55 -14.50
C LEU A 302 10.86 -31.09 -13.41
N GLU A 303 11.40 -31.87 -12.48
CA GLU A 303 10.68 -32.36 -11.30
C GLU A 303 11.18 -31.64 -10.05
N PHE A 304 10.26 -31.04 -9.31
CA PHE A 304 10.50 -30.50 -7.98
C PHE A 304 9.90 -31.48 -6.97
N SER A 305 10.60 -31.74 -5.88
CA SER A 305 10.12 -32.58 -4.79
C SER A 305 10.54 -31.99 -3.45
N PHE A 306 9.57 -31.67 -2.61
CA PHE A 306 9.84 -31.18 -1.27
C PHE A 306 10.35 -32.33 -0.38
N ILE A 307 11.55 -32.18 0.19
CA ILE A 307 12.18 -33.23 1.00
C ILE A 307 11.98 -32.96 2.51
N GLY A 308 11.33 -31.85 2.86
CA GLY A 308 11.06 -31.46 4.23
C GLY A 308 12.24 -30.75 4.92
N ASP A 309 12.00 -30.40 6.18
CA ASP A 309 12.95 -29.76 7.07
C ASP A 309 14.15 -30.67 7.35
N LYS A 310 15.36 -30.20 6.98
CA LYS A 310 16.63 -30.78 7.40
C LYS A 310 17.44 -29.77 8.20
N GLY A 311 17.18 -29.73 9.50
CA GLY A 311 18.01 -28.99 10.46
C GLY A 311 17.54 -27.56 10.74
N GLY A 312 16.24 -27.30 10.54
CA GLY A 312 15.58 -26.02 10.66
C GLY A 312 15.26 -25.35 9.32
N ASP A 313 15.81 -25.87 8.22
CA ASP A 313 15.75 -25.25 6.89
C ASP A 313 15.06 -26.19 5.88
N ASP A 314 14.26 -25.60 4.99
CA ASP A 314 13.56 -26.30 3.93
C ASP A 314 14.49 -26.71 2.78
N HIS A 315 14.32 -27.95 2.30
CA HIS A 315 15.11 -28.49 1.19
C HIS A 315 14.21 -29.05 0.08
N VAL A 316 14.61 -28.77 -1.17
CA VAL A 316 13.92 -29.22 -2.38
C VAL A 316 14.89 -30.03 -3.23
N SER A 317 14.45 -31.19 -3.74
CA SER A 317 15.14 -31.90 -4.83
C SER A 317 14.64 -31.33 -6.15
N VAL A 318 15.56 -30.91 -7.00
CA VAL A 318 15.28 -30.48 -8.37
C VAL A 318 15.94 -31.48 -9.31
N ARG A 319 15.13 -32.11 -10.16
CA ARG A 319 15.58 -33.15 -11.10
C ARG A 319 15.28 -32.73 -12.53
N GLU A 320 16.25 -32.90 -13.41
CA GLU A 320 16.10 -32.76 -14.84
C GLU A 320 15.96 -34.15 -15.47
N LEU A 321 14.88 -34.35 -16.22
CA LEU A 321 14.57 -35.62 -16.87
C LEU A 321 14.48 -35.40 -18.39
N LEU A 322 14.91 -36.40 -19.17
CA LEU A 322 14.62 -36.50 -20.60
C LEU A 322 13.83 -37.79 -20.82
N GLY A 323 12.52 -37.64 -20.98
CA GLY A 323 11.60 -38.79 -20.91
C GLY A 323 11.62 -39.45 -19.53
N GLU A 324 12.05 -40.72 -19.46
CA GLU A 324 12.21 -41.46 -18.20
C GLU A 324 13.66 -41.42 -17.65
N GLU A 325 14.61 -40.84 -18.41
CA GLU A 325 16.02 -40.81 -18.04
C GLU A 325 16.34 -39.61 -17.14
N LEU A 326 16.97 -39.86 -15.99
CA LEU A 326 17.49 -38.81 -15.12
C LEU A 326 18.80 -38.26 -15.70
N ILE A 327 18.78 -36.98 -16.09
CA ILE A 327 19.95 -36.27 -16.59
C ILE A 327 20.79 -35.77 -15.41
N ARG A 328 20.16 -35.10 -14.45
CA ARG A 328 20.79 -34.62 -13.21
C ARG A 328 19.79 -34.38 -12.09
N GLU A 329 20.28 -34.41 -10.86
CA GLU A 329 19.54 -34.13 -9.64
C GLU A 329 20.40 -33.26 -8.71
N GLU A 330 19.78 -32.26 -8.10
CA GLU A 330 20.40 -31.41 -7.09
C GLU A 330 19.45 -31.23 -5.90
N ILE A 331 20.00 -31.22 -4.68
CA ILE A 331 19.24 -30.97 -3.45
C ILE A 331 19.64 -29.59 -2.95
N VAL A 332 18.70 -28.65 -3.02
CA VAL A 332 18.94 -27.24 -2.69
C VAL A 332 18.28 -26.90 -1.36
N ASN A 333 19.02 -26.15 -0.52
CA ASN A 333 18.46 -25.49 0.66
C ASN A 333 17.84 -24.17 0.20
N VAL A 334 16.50 -24.11 0.18
CA VAL A 334 15.78 -22.98 -0.42
C VAL A 334 15.83 -21.72 0.43
N GLU A 335 16.06 -21.85 1.73
CA GLU A 335 16.17 -20.70 2.63
C GLU A 335 17.53 -20.01 2.52
N ARG A 336 18.60 -20.78 2.32
CA ARG A 336 19.96 -20.24 2.27
C ARG A 336 20.44 -19.93 0.86
N ASN A 337 20.12 -20.79 -0.10
CA ASN A 337 20.67 -20.73 -1.45
C ASN A 337 19.56 -20.78 -2.53
N PRO A 338 18.54 -19.90 -2.51
CA PRO A 338 17.46 -19.94 -3.50
C PRO A 338 17.94 -19.73 -4.94
N GLY A 339 19.10 -19.09 -5.13
CA GLY A 339 19.72 -18.89 -6.44
C GLY A 339 20.15 -20.18 -7.14
N GLU A 340 20.47 -21.25 -6.41
CA GLU A 340 20.87 -22.53 -7.01
C GLU A 340 19.73 -23.16 -7.81
N ILE A 341 18.49 -23.08 -7.32
CA ILE A 341 17.30 -23.52 -8.07
C ILE A 341 17.16 -22.71 -9.37
N MET A 342 17.35 -21.39 -9.27
CA MET A 342 17.20 -20.49 -10.41
C MET A 342 18.20 -20.86 -11.52
N ASP A 343 19.47 -21.02 -11.16
CA ASP A 343 20.54 -21.38 -12.09
C ASP A 343 20.27 -22.77 -12.73
N PHE A 344 19.83 -23.75 -11.93
CA PHE A 344 19.47 -25.08 -12.41
C PHE A 344 18.35 -25.03 -13.46
N VAL A 345 17.28 -24.28 -13.18
CA VAL A 345 16.12 -24.15 -14.08
C VAL A 345 16.50 -23.39 -15.34
N GLU A 346 17.26 -22.29 -15.23
CA GLU A 346 17.72 -21.53 -16.39
C GLU A 346 18.59 -22.37 -17.33
N GLU A 347 19.53 -23.13 -16.79
CA GLU A 347 20.37 -24.02 -17.58
C GLU A 347 19.53 -25.11 -18.27
N THR A 348 18.58 -25.70 -17.56
CA THR A 348 17.66 -26.70 -18.11
C THR A 348 16.80 -26.13 -19.24
N LEU A 349 16.28 -24.90 -19.06
CA LEU A 349 15.51 -24.19 -20.08
C LEU A 349 16.35 -23.84 -21.32
N ARG A 350 17.65 -23.51 -21.15
CA ARG A 350 18.58 -23.28 -22.28
C ARG A 350 18.87 -24.55 -23.06
N ASN A 351 18.86 -25.71 -22.41
CA ASN A 351 19.07 -27.02 -23.03
C ASN A 351 17.81 -27.59 -23.71
N CYS A 352 16.67 -26.90 -23.63
CA CYS A 352 15.47 -27.29 -24.37
C CYS A 352 15.68 -27.07 -25.87
N GLY A 353 15.40 -28.10 -26.69
CA GLY A 353 15.55 -28.01 -28.15
C GLY A 353 16.98 -28.03 -28.70
N THR A 354 18.03 -28.23 -27.89
CA THR A 354 19.43 -28.32 -28.35
C THR A 354 19.90 -29.74 -28.71
N ASP A 355 19.08 -30.76 -28.47
CA ASP A 355 19.43 -32.16 -28.79
C ASP A 355 19.20 -32.55 -30.26
N GLU A 356 18.75 -31.61 -31.10
CA GLU A 356 18.77 -31.72 -32.57
C GLU A 356 20.07 -31.15 -33.19
N GLU A 357 21.21 -31.17 -32.48
CA GLU A 357 22.50 -31.10 -33.17
C GLU A 357 22.71 -32.41 -33.94
N ASP A 358 22.26 -32.38 -35.20
CA ASP A 358 22.56 -33.35 -36.26
C ASP A 358 24.02 -33.80 -36.17
N TRP A 359 24.22 -35.01 -35.63
CA TRP A 359 25.50 -35.71 -35.55
C TRP A 359 26.02 -36.18 -36.93
N TRP A 360 25.56 -35.56 -38.04
CA TRP A 360 25.95 -35.87 -39.42
C TRP A 360 25.90 -34.69 -40.42
N ASN A 361 26.35 -33.49 -40.08
CA ASN A 361 26.69 -32.49 -41.13
C ASN A 361 28.19 -32.27 -41.29
#